data_AF-A0A2V9V8I1-F1
#
_entry.id   AF-A0A2V9V8I1-F1
#
_cell.length_a   1.000
_cell.length_b   1.000
_cell.length_c   1.000
_cell.angle_alpha   90.00
_cell.angle_beta   90.00
_cell.angle_gamma   90.00
#
_symmetry.space_group_name_H-M   'P 1'
#
loop_
_entity.id
_entity.type
_entity.pdbx_description
1 polymer ?
#
loop_
_entity_poly.entity_id
_entity_poly.type
_entity_poly.pdbx_seq_one_letter_code
_entity_poly.pdbx_strand_id
1 'polypeptide(L)' 'MRWETFIMQSSDPKNSRGELIQLLERQLEALQKECFGAATESDLQEYKGRRDRIGKLCDELFEQKSA' A
#
# COMPACT_ATOMS: atom_id res chain seq x y z
N MET A 1 4.85 8.11 -11.20
CA MET A 1 4.20 8.66 -9.98
C MET A 1 2.71 8.87 -10.25
N ARG A 2 1.88 7.80 -10.22
CA ARG A 2 0.44 7.92 -10.53
C ARG A 2 -0.50 7.40 -9.43
N TRP A 3 0.01 6.67 -8.44
CA TRP A 3 -0.81 6.20 -7.31
C TRP A 3 -0.86 7.20 -6.14
N GLU A 4 0.17 8.05 -5.99
CA GLU A 4 0.24 9.09 -4.95
C GLU A 4 -0.88 10.14 -5.11
N THR A 5 -1.36 10.35 -6.34
CA THR A 5 -2.38 11.36 -6.65
C THR A 5 -3.81 10.91 -6.32
N PHE A 6 -4.05 9.62 -6.06
CA PHE A 6 -5.40 9.11 -5.76
C PHE A 6 -5.71 9.06 -4.26
N ILE A 7 -4.71 9.19 -3.39
CA ILE A 7 -4.86 9.09 -1.94
C ILE A 7 -4.90 10.49 -1.35
N MET A 8 -5.94 11.26 -1.70
CA MET A 8 -6.16 12.57 -1.10
C MET A 8 -6.89 12.41 0.24
N GLN A 9 -6.15 12.69 1.32
CA GLN A 9 -6.56 13.11 2.66
C GLN A 9 -7.89 12.60 3.22
N SER A 10 -7.81 11.73 4.24
CA SER A 10 -8.72 11.81 5.39
C SER A 10 -8.19 11.01 6.56
N SER A 11 -7.97 11.68 7.69
CA SER A 11 -7.55 11.12 8.99
C SER A 11 -8.64 10.29 9.68
N ASP A 12 -9.44 9.54 8.92
CA ASP A 12 -10.44 8.62 9.47
C ASP A 12 -9.83 7.20 9.57
N PRO A 13 -9.87 6.54 10.75
CA PRO A 13 -9.41 5.16 10.92
C PRO A 13 -10.04 4.17 9.91
N LYS A 14 -11.30 4.42 9.51
CA LYS A 14 -11.98 3.61 8.48
C LYS A 14 -11.35 3.80 7.11
N ASN A 15 -10.87 5.00 6.80
CA ASN A 15 -10.18 5.30 5.55
C ASN A 15 -8.75 4.74 5.56
N SER A 16 -8.07 4.73 6.70
CA SER A 16 -6.74 4.12 6.85
C SER A 16 -6.78 2.61 6.65
N ARG A 17 -7.81 1.93 7.19
CA ARG A 17 -8.02 0.49 6.95
C ARG A 17 -8.38 0.19 5.49
N GLY A 18 -9.19 1.03 4.86
CA GLY A 18 -9.52 0.92 3.44
C GLY A 18 -8.29 1.10 2.54
N GLU A 19 -7.45 2.08 2.85
CA GLU A 19 -6.17 2.31 2.17
C GLU A 19 -5.25 1.09 2.29
N LEU A 20 -5.12 0.53 3.50
CA LEU A 20 -4.29 -0.65 3.75
C LEU A 20 -4.73 -1.86 2.91
N ILE A 21 -6.03 -2.14 2.83
CA ILE A 21 -6.56 -3.25 2.01
C ILE A 21 -6.19 -3.06 0.54
N GLN A 22 -6.44 -1.88 -0.02
CA GLN A 22 -6.11 -1.59 -1.42
C GLN A 22 -4.61 -1.71 -1.72
N LEU A 23 -3.76 -1.26 -0.79
CA LEU A 23 -2.32 -1.38 -0.94
C LEU A 23 -1.86 -2.84 -0.90
N LEU A 24 -2.45 -3.67 -0.02
CA LEU A 24 -2.16 -5.10 0.06
C LEU A 24 -2.61 -5.86 -1.19
N GLU A 25 -3.78 -5.55 -1.75
CA GLU A 25 -4.23 -6.13 -3.02
C GLU A 25 -3.25 -5.83 -4.15
N ARG A 26 -2.79 -4.58 -4.29
CA ARG A 26 -1.80 -4.18 -5.29
C ARG A 26 -0.40 -4.74 -5.05
N GLN A 27 -0.06 -5.09 -3.80
CA GLN A 27 1.17 -5.83 -3.50
C GLN A 27 1.07 -7.27 -4.01
N LEU A 28 -0.08 -7.92 -3.80
CA LEU A 28 -0.33 -9.27 -4.29
C LEU A 28 -0.27 -9.33 -5.81
N GLU A 29 -0.88 -8.37 -6.51
CA GLU A 29 -0.82 -8.28 -7.98
C GLU A 29 0.62 -8.14 -8.49
N ALA A 30 1.44 -7.30 -7.86
CA ALA A 30 2.84 -7.13 -8.24
C ALA A 30 3.66 -8.41 -8.02
N LEU A 31 3.44 -9.12 -6.92
CA LEU A 31 4.08 -10.43 -6.67
C LEU A 31 3.63 -11.50 -7.66
N GLN A 32 2.34 -11.50 -8.04
CA GLN A 32 1.85 -12.40 -9.09
C GLN A 32 2.54 -12.11 -10.43
N LYS A 33 2.64 -10.83 -10.83
CA LYS A 33 3.38 -10.45 -12.03
C LYS A 33 4.85 -10.88 -11.95
N GLU A 34 5.50 -10.72 -10.81
CA GLU A 34 6.91 -11.13 -10.62
C GLU A 34 7.07 -12.64 -10.75
N CYS A 35 6.19 -13.41 -10.09
CA CYS A 35 6.18 -14.87 -10.13
C CYS A 35 6.02 -15.43 -11.56
N PHE A 36 5.17 -14.80 -12.37
CA PHE A 36 4.94 -15.20 -13.76
C PHE A 36 5.84 -14.47 -14.79
N GLY A 37 6.85 -13.72 -14.33
CA GLY A 37 7.81 -13.04 -15.21
C GLY A 37 7.25 -11.86 -16.01
N ALA A 38 6.10 -11.32 -15.60
CA ALA A 38 5.41 -10.19 -16.23
C ALA A 38 5.64 -8.86 -15.48
N ALA A 39 6.41 -8.84 -14.38
CA ALA A 39 6.70 -7.62 -13.65
C ALA A 39 7.71 -6.75 -14.38
N THR A 40 7.39 -5.46 -14.48
CA THR A 40 8.33 -4.44 -14.96
C THR A 40 9.18 -3.88 -13.82
N GLU A 41 10.31 -3.25 -14.14
CA GLU A 41 11.10 -2.52 -13.14
C GLU A 41 10.25 -1.45 -12.42
N SER A 42 9.32 -0.82 -13.12
CA SER A 42 8.37 0.13 -12.53
C SER A 42 7.45 -0.57 -11.52
N ASP A 43 6.93 -1.76 -11.83
CA ASP A 43 6.11 -2.53 -10.88
C ASP A 43 6.90 -2.83 -9.59
N LEU A 44 8.18 -3.19 -9.72
CA LEU A 44 9.07 -3.49 -8.57
C LEU A 44 9.43 -2.25 -7.75
N GLN A 45 9.64 -1.10 -8.40
CA GLN A 45 9.87 0.16 -7.69
C GLN A 45 8.61 0.62 -6.94
N GLU A 46 7.45 0.55 -7.57
CA GLU A 46 6.19 0.87 -6.90
C GLU A 46 5.86 -0.13 -5.80
N TYR A 47 6.23 -1.41 -5.96
CA TYR A 47 6.12 -2.42 -4.92
C TYR A 47 6.88 -2.01 -3.65
N LYS A 48 8.13 -1.54 -3.79
CA LYS A 48 8.93 -1.05 -2.65
C LYS A 48 8.26 0.16 -1.97
N GLY A 49 7.79 1.13 -2.75
CA GLY A 49 7.10 2.31 -2.20
C GLY A 49 5.80 1.97 -1.45
N ARG A 50 4.98 1.07 -2.02
CA ARG A 50 3.76 0.57 -1.36
C ARG A 50 4.08 -0.17 -0.07
N ARG A 51 5.14 -0.99 -0.04
CA ARG A 51 5.58 -1.71 1.17
C ARG A 51 5.89 -0.75 2.31
N ASP A 52 6.61 0.34 2.03
CA ASP A 52 6.97 1.32 3.05
C ASP A 52 5.74 2.09 3.57
N ARG A 53 4.74 2.39 2.70
CA ARG A 53 3.48 3.00 3.12
C ARG A 53 2.62 2.05 3.97
N ILE A 54 2.57 0.76 3.60
CA ILE A 54 1.88 -0.27 4.39
C ILE A 54 2.46 -0.34 5.80
N GLY A 55 3.79 -0.34 5.95
CA GLY A 55 4.44 -0.32 7.26
C GLY A 55 3.96 0.85 8.12
N LYS A 56 4.02 2.08 7.57
CA LYS A 56 3.54 3.28 8.27
C LYS A 56 2.06 3.20 8.67
N LEU A 57 1.20 2.73 7.77
CA LEU A 57 -0.23 2.56 8.07
C LEU A 57 -0.49 1.53 9.17
N CYS A 58 0.28 0.44 9.22
CA CYS A 58 0.19 -0.54 10.29
C CYS A 58 0.59 0.07 11.64
N ASP A 59 1.65 0.87 11.69
CA ASP A 59 2.09 1.58 12.90
C ASP A 59 1.02 2.60 13.35
N GLU A 60 0.51 3.43 12.43
CA GLU A 60 -0.57 4.41 12.69
C GLU A 60 -1.83 3.74 13.26
N LEU A 61 -2.25 2.59 12.68
CA LEU A 61 -3.42 1.84 13.15
C LEU A 61 -3.17 1.13 14.48
N PHE A 62 -1.94 0.68 14.75
CA PHE A 62 -1.57 0.07 16.02
C PHE A 62 -1.62 1.09 17.15
N GLU A 63 -1.01 2.27 16.96
CA GLU A 63 -1.04 3.36 17.93
C GLU A 63 -2.47 3.82 18.24
N GLN A 64 -3.34 3.94 17.23
CA GLN A 64 -4.76 4.27 17.41
C GLN A 64 -5.54 3.24 18.22
N LYS A 65 -5.16 1.96 18.16
CA LYS A 65 -5.81 0.89 18.93
C LYS A 65 -5.30 0.84 20.39
N SER A 66 -4.09 1.33 20.63
CA SER A 66 -3.46 1.36 21.95
C SER A 66 -3.75 2.63 22.77
N ALA A 67 -4.38 3.64 22.16
CA ALA A 67 -4.90 4.85 22.80
C ALA A 67 -6.31 4.63 23.37
#